data_AF-A0A9Q4BYX3-F1
#
_entry.id   AF-A0A9Q4BYX3-F1
#
_cell.length_a   1.000
_cell.length_b   1.000
_cell.length_c   1.000
_cell.angle_alpha   90.00
_cell.angle_beta   90.00
_cell.angle_gamma   90.00
#
_symmetry.space_group_name_H-M   'P 1'
#
loop_
_entity.id
_entity.type
_entity.pdbx_description
1 polymer ?
#
loop_
_entity_poly.entity_id
_entity_poly.type
_entity_poly.pdbx_seq_one_letter_code
_entity_poly.pdbx_strand_id
1 'polypeptide(L)'
;MANFLGSYWWIFLLVILIVAYKLFLRFFGIVIIPEDSIGIVNKKFVLLGKHRTLPDGAIIALNGEAGYQADTLAPGLHFWLWPWQYEVSKQKFINIKEGNIGIVEARDGHPLKDGRVLAKKVNCDSFQSARDFLLNGGERGPQITIIPPGTYRINTSLFTVVEEAALEIDDNMVGIVTTREGLPLQTGEIAGREIPGHNSFQDGQIFLDNGGFKGLQEQVILAGRYYINPRFATVEIKEMTTVPIANVGVVIAYVGDQGVDVTGESFKHGNLVSRGQKGVWVKPLDPGKYPINPYTHKVEIVPTANVVLNWATGKTESHRLDEKLSTIKVRSSDGFTFSLDVSQIIHIPSTDAPKVIARFGSVANLVTQVLEPTIGNYFR
;
A
#
# COMPACT_ATOMS: atom_id res chain seq x y z
N MET A 1 -13.48 63.83 48.55
CA MET A 1 -13.19 62.80 47.52
C MET A 1 -12.23 61.69 47.99
N ALA A 2 -11.65 61.73 49.21
CA ALA A 2 -10.75 60.68 49.72
C ALA A 2 -11.48 59.47 50.38
N ASN A 3 -12.68 59.66 50.94
CA ASN A 3 -13.43 58.61 51.63
C ASN A 3 -14.24 57.67 50.71
N PHE A 4 -14.42 58.03 49.43
CA PHE A 4 -15.10 57.16 48.47
C PHE A 4 -14.18 56.01 48.02
N LEU A 5 -12.90 56.27 47.72
CA LEU A 5 -11.97 55.21 47.32
C LEU A 5 -11.67 54.19 48.43
N GLY A 6 -11.65 54.61 49.71
CA GLY A 6 -11.47 53.70 50.84
C GLY A 6 -12.68 52.79 51.11
N SER A 7 -13.90 53.28 50.85
CA SER A 7 -15.15 52.54 51.12
C SER A 7 -15.46 51.46 50.05
N TYR A 8 -14.94 51.60 48.82
CA TYR A 8 -15.19 50.68 47.69
C TYR A 8 -14.00 49.80 47.30
N TRP A 9 -12.95 49.72 48.14
CA TRP A 9 -11.79 48.84 47.91
C TRP A 9 -12.18 47.35 47.71
N TRP A 10 -13.26 46.89 48.35
CA TRP A 10 -13.80 45.54 48.19
C TRP A 10 -14.32 45.27 46.77
N ILE A 11 -14.75 46.29 46.02
CA ILE A 11 -15.14 46.16 44.62
C ILE A 11 -13.91 45.86 43.76
N PHE A 12 -12.78 46.52 44.04
CA PHE A 12 -11.52 46.24 43.35
C PHE A 12 -11.04 44.81 43.62
N LEU A 13 -11.15 44.33 44.87
CA LEU A 13 -10.90 42.93 45.21
C LEU A 13 -11.85 41.95 44.50
N LEU A 14 -13.14 42.26 44.40
CA LEU A 14 -14.11 41.44 43.65
C LEU A 14 -13.78 41.40 42.16
N VAL A 15 -13.42 42.53 41.55
CA VAL A 15 -13.01 42.58 40.15
C VAL A 15 -11.73 41.78 39.93
N ILE A 16 -10.74 41.89 40.82
CA ILE A 16 -9.53 41.05 40.76
C ILE A 16 -9.87 39.57 40.91
N LEU A 17 -10.75 39.20 41.83
CA LEU A 17 -11.17 37.81 42.04
C LEU A 17 -11.89 37.26 40.80
N ILE A 18 -12.76 38.07 40.17
CA ILE A 18 -13.48 37.70 38.95
C ILE A 18 -12.52 37.58 37.76
N VAL A 19 -11.51 38.44 37.65
CA VAL A 19 -10.52 38.37 36.56
C VAL A 19 -9.54 37.22 36.79
N ALA A 20 -9.11 37.00 38.03
CA ALA A 20 -8.17 35.97 38.43
C ALA A 20 -8.84 34.64 38.83
N TYR A 21 -10.14 34.47 38.58
CA TYR A 21 -10.89 33.29 39.05
C TYR A 21 -10.26 31.97 38.61
N LYS A 22 -9.66 31.90 37.40
CA LYS A 22 -8.96 30.71 36.91
C LYS A 22 -7.70 30.40 37.73
N LEU A 23 -6.94 31.42 38.12
CA LEU A 23 -5.76 31.28 38.99
C LEU A 23 -6.19 30.86 40.41
N PHE A 24 -7.27 31.44 40.92
CA PHE A 24 -7.85 31.08 42.21
C PHE A 24 -8.32 29.63 42.21
N LEU A 25 -9.13 29.21 41.23
CA LEU A 25 -9.56 27.81 41.07
C LEU A 25 -8.38 26.85 40.95
N ARG A 26 -7.35 27.23 40.17
CA ARG A 26 -6.12 26.43 40.04
C ARG A 26 -5.39 26.29 41.37
N PHE A 27 -5.37 27.30 42.23
CA PHE A 27 -4.78 27.23 43.56
C PHE A 27 -5.48 26.19 44.46
N PHE A 28 -6.81 26.04 44.35
CA PHE A 28 -7.59 25.00 45.02
C PHE A 28 -7.52 23.62 44.33
N GLY A 29 -6.65 23.45 43.33
CA GLY A 29 -6.49 22.20 42.60
C GLY A 29 -7.66 21.90 41.65
N ILE A 30 -8.45 22.91 41.27
CA ILE A 30 -9.53 22.76 40.30
C ILE A 30 -9.00 23.06 38.89
N VAL A 31 -9.25 22.15 37.96
CA VAL A 31 -8.87 22.29 36.55
C VAL A 31 -10.10 22.12 35.67
N ILE A 32 -10.33 23.10 34.82
CA ILE A 32 -11.41 23.06 33.83
C ILE A 32 -10.80 22.74 32.47
N ILE A 33 -11.25 21.65 31.87
CA ILE A 33 -10.83 21.19 30.55
C ILE A 33 -11.92 21.57 29.55
N PRO A 34 -11.57 22.31 28.48
CA PRO A 34 -12.51 22.67 27.42
C PRO A 34 -13.14 21.44 26.75
N GLU A 35 -14.30 21.63 26.13
CA GLU A 35 -15.04 20.58 25.42
C GLU A 35 -14.31 20.00 24.19
N ASP A 36 -13.38 20.76 23.60
CA ASP A 36 -12.60 20.40 22.42
C ASP A 36 -11.21 19.81 22.74
N SER A 37 -10.93 19.55 24.02
CA SER A 37 -9.59 19.26 24.51
C SER A 37 -9.56 18.13 25.55
N ILE A 38 -8.44 17.41 25.61
CA ILE A 38 -8.09 16.51 26.72
C ILE A 38 -7.08 17.20 27.65
N GLY A 39 -7.06 16.79 28.91
CA GLY A 39 -6.02 17.16 29.87
C GLY A 39 -5.01 16.03 30.04
N ILE A 40 -3.77 16.25 29.61
CA ILE A 40 -2.65 15.35 29.92
C ILE A 40 -2.11 15.73 31.29
N VAL A 41 -2.02 14.75 32.18
CA VAL A 41 -1.55 14.97 33.56
C VAL A 41 -0.09 14.55 33.66
N ASN A 42 0.75 15.45 34.16
CA ASN A 42 2.11 15.17 34.59
C ASN A 42 2.20 15.34 36.11
N LYS A 43 2.56 14.28 36.81
CA LYS A 43 2.70 14.26 38.27
C LYS A 43 4.16 14.49 38.63
N LYS A 44 4.49 15.65 39.19
CA LYS A 44 5.88 16.08 39.43
C LYS A 44 6.61 15.21 40.44
N PHE A 45 5.92 14.73 41.47
CA PHE A 45 6.52 13.90 42.51
C PHE A 45 5.48 13.06 43.27
N VAL A 46 5.98 12.00 43.92
CA VAL A 46 5.21 11.12 44.81
C VAL A 46 5.96 10.97 46.12
N LEU A 47 5.38 11.45 47.23
CA LEU A 47 6.03 11.43 48.55
C LEU A 47 5.82 10.11 49.30
N LEU A 48 4.78 9.33 49.01
CA LEU A 48 4.39 8.13 49.77
C LEU A 48 3.88 7.04 48.80
N GLY A 49 4.30 5.79 49.00
CA GLY A 49 3.85 4.63 48.22
C GLY A 49 5.00 3.78 47.64
N LYS A 50 4.66 2.60 47.12
CA LYS A 50 5.61 1.67 46.45
C LYS A 50 5.98 2.11 45.02
N HIS A 51 5.13 2.92 44.39
CA HIS A 51 5.24 3.36 42.99
C HIS A 51 5.71 4.82 42.92
N ARG A 52 6.93 5.10 43.41
CA ARG A 52 7.46 6.48 43.48
C ARG A 52 8.10 6.96 42.19
N THR A 53 8.85 6.08 41.55
CA THR A 53 9.60 6.35 40.32
C THR A 53 9.07 5.47 39.21
N LEU A 54 9.13 5.98 37.98
CA LEU A 54 8.89 5.18 36.79
C LEU A 54 9.90 4.02 36.74
N PRO A 55 9.49 2.83 36.28
CA PRO A 55 10.42 1.76 35.91
C PRO A 55 11.43 2.25 34.87
N ASP A 56 12.66 1.74 34.91
CA ASP A 56 13.71 2.13 33.97
C ASP A 56 13.25 1.91 32.51
N GLY A 57 13.39 2.96 31.69
CA GLY A 57 13.01 2.95 30.27
C GLY A 57 11.54 3.30 29.98
N ALA A 58 10.67 3.38 31.00
CA ALA A 58 9.29 3.83 30.85
C ALA A 58 9.19 5.36 30.93
N ILE A 59 8.30 5.94 30.14
CA ILE A 59 8.03 7.39 30.05
C ILE A 59 6.64 7.71 30.61
N ILE A 60 5.71 6.75 30.54
CA ILE A 60 4.32 6.90 30.94
C ILE A 60 4.03 6.09 32.21
N ALA A 61 3.46 6.76 33.20
CA ALA A 61 3.06 6.21 34.49
C ALA A 61 1.68 5.54 34.39
N LEU A 62 1.60 4.27 34.80
CA LEU A 62 0.35 3.50 34.85
C LEU A 62 -0.32 3.53 36.22
N ASN A 63 0.47 3.61 37.29
CA ASN A 63 0.02 3.39 38.67
C ASN A 63 0.15 4.63 39.55
N GLY A 64 0.10 5.83 38.96
CA GLY A 64 0.22 7.09 39.73
C GLY A 64 1.64 7.46 40.13
N GLU A 65 2.64 6.91 39.43
CA GLU A 65 4.08 7.22 39.57
C GLU A 65 4.38 8.67 39.19
N ALA A 66 5.56 9.17 39.54
CA ALA A 66 6.00 10.49 39.08
C ALA A 66 6.24 10.46 37.55
N GLY A 67 5.67 11.41 36.82
CA GLY A 67 5.76 11.53 35.36
C GLY A 67 4.41 11.72 34.68
N TYR A 68 4.41 11.62 33.34
CA TYR A 68 3.21 11.70 32.51
C TYR A 68 2.31 10.50 32.77
N GLN A 69 1.04 10.73 33.09
CA GLN A 69 0.08 9.67 33.35
C GLN A 69 -0.47 9.11 32.04
N ALA A 70 -0.79 7.81 32.04
CA ALA A 70 -1.47 7.16 30.92
C ALA A 70 -2.88 7.71 30.73
N ASP A 71 -3.64 7.82 31.81
CA ASP A 71 -5.03 8.29 31.76
C ASP A 71 -5.08 9.80 31.51
N THR A 72 -5.90 10.18 30.54
CA THR A 72 -6.17 11.58 30.24
C THR A 72 -7.44 12.03 30.94
N LEU A 73 -7.52 13.31 31.23
CA LEU A 73 -8.72 13.92 31.79
C LEU A 73 -9.67 14.32 30.66
N ALA A 74 -10.89 13.80 30.72
CA ALA A 74 -11.97 14.17 29.80
C ALA A 74 -12.40 15.64 29.99
N PRO A 75 -13.10 16.24 29.02
CA PRO A 75 -13.68 17.57 29.19
C PRO A 75 -14.54 17.68 30.45
N GLY A 76 -14.48 18.84 31.10
CA GLY A 76 -15.21 19.11 32.33
C GLY A 76 -14.32 19.60 33.47
N LEU A 77 -14.88 19.53 34.68
CA LEU A 77 -14.26 20.06 35.89
C LEU A 77 -13.66 18.93 36.73
N HIS A 78 -12.36 19.05 37.00
CA HIS A 78 -11.60 18.08 37.79
C HIS A 78 -11.06 18.73 39.05
N PHE A 79 -11.06 17.98 40.16
CA PHE A 79 -10.65 18.44 41.49
C PHE A 79 -9.36 17.78 41.96
N TRP A 80 -8.76 18.30 43.03
CA TRP A 80 -7.59 17.73 43.72
C TRP A 80 -6.28 17.69 42.90
N LEU A 81 -6.21 18.44 41.79
CA LEU A 81 -5.04 18.56 40.92
C LEU A 81 -4.21 19.80 41.27
N TRP A 82 -3.62 19.79 42.46
CA TRP A 82 -2.84 20.90 43.00
C TRP A 82 -1.65 21.27 42.11
N PRO A 83 -1.42 22.57 41.81
CA PRO A 83 -0.41 23.01 40.83
C PRO A 83 1.04 22.74 41.26
N TRP A 84 1.26 22.59 42.56
CA TRP A 84 2.56 22.20 43.12
C TRP A 84 2.87 20.71 42.91
N GLN A 85 1.86 19.83 42.78
CA GLN A 85 2.05 18.39 42.54
C GLN A 85 1.80 17.99 41.08
N TYR A 86 0.80 18.59 40.42
CA TYR A 86 0.30 18.20 39.11
C TYR A 86 0.42 19.35 38.12
N GLU A 87 0.99 19.07 36.97
CA GLU A 87 0.93 19.90 35.78
C GLU A 87 -0.09 19.29 34.82
N VAL A 88 -1.05 20.10 34.35
CA VAL A 88 -2.08 19.64 33.43
C VAL A 88 -1.95 20.43 32.14
N SER A 89 -1.53 19.73 31.09
CA SER A 89 -1.38 20.28 29.75
C SER A 89 -2.67 20.03 28.98
N LYS A 90 -3.28 21.11 28.49
CA LYS A 90 -4.49 21.01 27.67
C LYS A 90 -4.09 20.81 26.23
N GLN A 91 -4.70 19.82 25.60
CA GLN A 91 -4.44 19.51 24.21
C GLN A 91 -5.74 19.31 23.46
N LYS A 92 -5.84 19.94 22.29
CA LYS A 92 -7.00 19.79 21.40
C LYS A 92 -7.11 18.35 20.91
N PHE A 93 -8.34 17.90 20.67
CA PHE A 93 -8.57 16.62 20.04
C PHE A 93 -7.89 16.55 18.66
N ILE A 94 -7.42 15.36 18.31
CA ILE A 94 -6.82 15.10 17.01
C ILE A 94 -7.98 14.88 16.04
N ASN A 95 -8.15 15.81 15.10
CA ASN A 95 -9.16 15.69 14.05
C ASN A 95 -8.48 15.28 12.74
N ILE A 96 -8.73 14.03 12.31
CA ILE A 96 -8.25 13.50 11.04
C ILE A 96 -9.32 13.82 10.01
N LYS A 97 -8.96 14.59 8.98
CA LYS A 97 -9.90 15.03 7.95
C LYS A 97 -10.40 13.84 7.13
N GLU A 98 -11.58 14.00 6.54
CA GLU A 98 -12.07 13.06 5.54
C GLU A 98 -11.08 12.96 4.38
N GLY A 99 -10.84 11.73 3.91
CA GLY A 99 -9.84 11.47 2.87
C GLY A 99 -8.40 11.32 3.40
N ASN A 100 -8.16 11.50 4.71
CA ASN A 100 -6.86 11.29 5.33
C ASN A 100 -6.88 10.12 6.33
N ILE A 101 -5.70 9.62 6.67
CA ILE A 101 -5.47 8.60 7.68
C ILE A 101 -4.47 9.11 8.74
N GLY A 102 -4.64 8.65 9.97
CA GLY A 102 -3.71 8.92 11.06
C GLY A 102 -2.70 7.79 11.21
N ILE A 103 -1.43 8.09 10.97
CA ILE A 103 -0.31 7.18 11.24
C ILE A 103 0.18 7.44 12.66
N VAL A 104 0.27 6.38 13.46
CA VAL A 104 0.61 6.47 14.87
C VAL A 104 2.01 5.95 15.13
N GLU A 105 2.74 6.65 15.97
CA GLU A 105 4.04 6.24 16.50
C GLU A 105 4.01 6.32 18.02
N ALA A 106 4.30 5.22 18.70
CA ALA A 106 4.33 5.15 20.16
C ALA A 106 5.74 5.47 20.67
N ARG A 107 5.83 6.35 21.67
CA ARG A 107 7.11 6.74 22.30
C ARG A 107 7.54 5.78 23.40
N ASP A 108 6.59 5.05 23.96
CA ASP A 108 6.78 4.16 25.10
C ASP A 108 6.03 2.83 24.88
N GLY A 109 6.38 1.82 25.66
CA GLY A 109 5.95 0.43 25.51
C GLY A 109 7.15 -0.51 25.38
N HIS A 110 6.87 -1.79 25.15
CA HIS A 110 7.91 -2.78 24.96
C HIS A 110 8.78 -2.45 23.73
N PRO A 111 10.07 -2.79 23.73
CA PRO A 111 10.87 -2.68 22.52
C PRO A 111 10.26 -3.52 21.39
N LEU A 112 10.36 -3.03 20.15
CA LEU A 112 10.05 -3.81 18.96
C LEU A 112 10.82 -5.13 19.01
N LYS A 113 10.14 -6.25 18.71
CA LYS A 113 10.81 -7.54 18.59
C LYS A 113 11.81 -7.50 17.45
N ASP A 114 12.97 -8.12 17.65
CA ASP A 114 14.08 -8.11 16.69
C ASP A 114 13.63 -8.51 15.28
N GLY A 115 14.01 -7.69 14.29
CA GLY A 115 13.72 -7.91 12.88
C GLY A 115 12.40 -7.33 12.36
N ARG A 116 11.51 -6.80 13.23
CA ARG A 116 10.29 -6.09 12.81
C ARG A 116 10.52 -4.60 12.66
N VAL A 117 9.78 -3.98 11.75
CA VAL A 117 9.85 -2.53 11.48
C VAL A 117 8.62 -1.80 12.04
N LEU A 118 7.47 -2.47 12.09
CA LEU A 118 6.24 -1.95 12.69
C LEU A 118 5.86 -2.75 13.94
N ALA A 119 5.28 -2.03 14.90
CA ALA A 119 4.71 -2.60 16.10
C ALA A 119 3.41 -3.36 15.78
N LYS A 120 3.17 -4.44 16.53
CA LYS A 120 1.92 -5.23 16.42
C LYS A 120 0.68 -4.40 16.75
N LYS A 121 -0.46 -4.79 16.17
CA LYS A 121 -1.77 -4.28 16.58
C LYS A 121 -2.06 -4.69 18.02
N VAL A 122 -2.52 -3.73 18.81
CA VAL A 122 -2.97 -3.94 20.19
C VAL A 122 -4.36 -3.35 20.35
N ASN A 123 -5.23 -4.06 21.06
CA ASN A 123 -6.57 -3.54 21.35
C ASN A 123 -6.47 -2.43 22.40
N CYS A 124 -6.77 -1.20 22.01
CA CYS A 124 -6.61 0.01 22.83
C CYS A 124 -7.57 1.14 22.43
N ASP A 125 -8.75 0.80 21.90
CA ASP A 125 -9.75 1.77 21.43
C ASP A 125 -9.18 2.84 20.48
N SER A 126 -8.51 2.38 19.41
CA SER A 126 -7.87 3.25 18.41
C SER A 126 -6.88 4.27 19.02
N PHE A 127 -6.05 3.81 19.95
CA PHE A 127 -5.03 4.59 20.67
C PHE A 127 -5.59 5.70 21.59
N GLN A 128 -6.90 5.70 21.86
CA GLN A 128 -7.49 6.62 22.84
C GLN A 128 -7.18 6.19 24.28
N SER A 129 -7.08 4.88 24.52
CA SER A 129 -6.69 4.32 25.82
C SER A 129 -5.19 3.99 25.86
N ALA A 130 -4.38 4.93 26.34
CA ALA A 130 -2.95 4.72 26.58
C ALA A 130 -2.69 3.62 27.62
N ARG A 131 -3.58 3.50 28.62
CA ARG A 131 -3.50 2.45 29.65
C ARG A 131 -3.63 1.06 29.02
N ASP A 132 -4.69 0.84 28.22
CA ASP A 132 -4.92 -0.47 27.62
C ASP A 132 -3.83 -0.83 26.61
N PHE A 133 -3.31 0.17 25.87
CA PHE A 133 -2.16 -0.03 24.99
C PHE A 133 -0.95 -0.60 25.73
N LEU A 134 -0.56 0.00 26.86
CA LEU A 134 0.60 -0.45 27.63
C LEU A 134 0.33 -1.78 28.35
N LEU A 135 -0.86 -1.97 28.93
CA LEU A 135 -1.24 -3.20 29.64
C LEU A 135 -1.34 -4.42 28.71
N ASN A 136 -1.83 -4.23 27.48
CA ASN A 136 -1.95 -5.29 26.47
C ASN A 136 -0.63 -5.54 25.72
N GLY A 137 0.48 -4.97 26.22
CA GLY A 137 1.82 -5.20 25.70
C GLY A 137 2.10 -4.48 24.38
N GLY A 138 1.68 -3.22 24.27
CA GLY A 138 2.03 -2.29 23.20
C GLY A 138 3.54 -2.17 23.02
N GLU A 139 3.97 -2.04 21.77
CA GLU A 139 5.37 -1.91 21.39
C GLU A 139 5.67 -0.46 20.99
N ARG A 140 6.82 0.07 21.42
CA ARG A 140 7.26 1.43 21.06
C ARG A 140 7.72 1.48 19.60
N GLY A 141 7.52 2.61 18.93
CA GLY A 141 7.88 2.84 17.53
C GLY A 141 6.65 2.95 16.61
N PRO A 142 6.87 2.91 15.29
CA PRO A 142 5.80 3.02 14.29
C PRO A 142 4.78 1.90 14.44
N GLN A 143 3.49 2.23 14.46
CA GLN A 143 2.42 1.23 14.61
C GLN A 143 1.94 0.75 13.24
N ILE A 144 1.57 -0.54 13.15
CA ILE A 144 0.93 -1.09 11.94
C ILE A 144 -0.50 -0.58 11.76
N THR A 145 -1.20 -0.37 12.88
CA THR A 145 -2.61 0.07 12.87
C THR A 145 -2.68 1.57 12.64
N ILE A 146 -3.57 1.96 11.74
CA ILE A 146 -3.88 3.35 11.43
C ILE A 146 -5.17 3.78 12.14
N ILE A 147 -5.38 5.09 12.19
CA ILE A 147 -6.60 5.68 12.71
C ILE A 147 -7.41 6.23 11.51
N PRO A 148 -8.68 5.84 11.34
CA PRO A 148 -9.53 6.34 10.26
C PRO A 148 -9.94 7.81 10.50
N PRO A 149 -10.56 8.49 9.51
CA PRO A 149 -11.09 9.85 9.69
C PRO A 149 -12.00 9.97 10.91
N GLY A 150 -11.89 11.08 11.64
CA GLY A 150 -12.67 11.30 12.86
C GLY A 150 -11.93 12.14 13.90
N THR A 151 -12.61 12.38 15.02
CA THR A 151 -12.06 13.12 16.16
C THR A 151 -11.68 12.17 17.28
N TYR A 152 -10.40 12.18 17.67
CA TYR A 152 -9.83 11.25 18.63
C TYR A 152 -9.21 11.94 19.84
N ARG A 153 -9.36 11.30 21.00
CA ARG A 153 -8.83 11.75 22.29
C ARG A 153 -7.54 11.01 22.62
N ILE A 154 -6.45 11.38 21.96
CA ILE A 154 -5.18 10.65 22.04
C ILE A 154 -4.19 11.36 22.95
N ASN A 155 -3.60 10.62 23.89
CA ASN A 155 -2.54 11.13 24.76
C ASN A 155 -1.24 11.32 23.96
N THR A 156 -0.89 12.56 23.59
CA THR A 156 0.31 12.77 22.76
C THR A 156 1.63 12.79 23.53
N SER A 157 1.60 12.63 24.85
CA SER A 157 2.82 12.29 25.58
C SER A 157 3.27 10.87 25.23
N LEU A 158 2.33 9.96 24.96
CA LEU A 158 2.61 8.58 24.53
C LEU A 158 2.68 8.44 23.00
N PHE A 159 1.72 9.02 22.28
CA PHE A 159 1.56 8.80 20.84
C PHE A 159 1.84 10.07 20.01
N THR A 160 2.64 9.93 18.97
CA THR A 160 2.71 10.94 17.90
C THR A 160 1.78 10.49 16.78
N VAL A 161 0.85 11.35 16.35
CA VAL A 161 -0.02 11.08 15.19
C VAL A 161 0.36 12.02 14.06
N VAL A 162 0.58 11.46 12.88
CA VAL A 162 0.85 12.18 11.64
C VAL A 162 -0.31 11.91 10.68
N GLU A 163 -0.88 12.98 10.13
CA GLU A 163 -1.96 12.89 9.15
C GLU A 163 -1.36 12.75 7.75
N GLU A 164 -1.77 11.72 7.02
CA GLU A 164 -1.38 11.49 5.62
C GLU A 164 -2.63 11.27 4.76
N ALA A 165 -2.54 11.56 3.45
CA ALA A 165 -3.66 11.32 2.54
C ALA A 165 -3.94 9.81 2.39
N ALA A 166 -5.21 9.45 2.32
CA ALA A 166 -5.61 8.09 1.97
C ALA A 166 -5.22 7.78 0.53
N LEU A 167 -4.99 6.51 0.24
CA LEU A 167 -4.70 6.07 -1.11
C LEU A 167 -5.99 6.12 -1.94
N GLU A 168 -5.93 6.79 -3.08
CA GLU A 168 -7.02 6.87 -4.06
C GLU A 168 -6.50 6.34 -5.39
N ILE A 169 -7.23 5.38 -5.96
CA ILE A 169 -6.91 4.77 -7.26
C ILE A 169 -8.07 5.09 -8.19
N ASP A 170 -7.74 5.81 -9.27
CA ASP A 170 -8.70 6.19 -10.30
C ASP A 170 -9.21 5.00 -11.10
N ASP A 171 -10.35 5.20 -11.76
CA ASP A 171 -10.93 4.21 -12.68
C ASP A 171 -9.95 3.85 -13.80
N ASN A 172 -9.94 2.56 -14.18
CA ASN A 172 -9.00 1.97 -15.15
C ASN A 172 -7.53 1.94 -14.72
N MET A 173 -7.24 2.31 -13.47
CA MET A 173 -5.93 2.12 -12.86
C MET A 173 -5.91 0.89 -11.96
N VAL A 174 -4.71 0.37 -11.72
CA VAL A 174 -4.42 -0.76 -10.85
C VAL A 174 -3.29 -0.38 -9.91
N GLY A 175 -3.47 -0.68 -8.62
CA GLY A 175 -2.45 -0.46 -7.60
C GLY A 175 -1.58 -1.72 -7.44
N ILE A 176 -0.28 -1.56 -7.64
CA ILE A 176 0.72 -2.60 -7.43
C ILE A 176 1.31 -2.43 -6.04
N VAL A 177 1.15 -3.44 -5.21
CA VAL A 177 1.47 -3.37 -3.78
C VAL A 177 2.85 -3.96 -3.51
N THR A 178 3.66 -3.24 -2.75
CA THR A 178 4.93 -3.71 -2.17
C THR A 178 4.87 -3.56 -0.66
N THR A 179 4.91 -4.67 0.07
CA THR A 179 4.88 -4.71 1.54
C THR A 179 6.31 -4.63 2.09
N ARG A 180 6.48 -3.95 3.22
CA ARG A 180 7.78 -3.83 3.91
C ARG A 180 7.97 -4.85 5.03
N GLU A 181 6.89 -5.48 5.47
CA GLU A 181 6.88 -6.45 6.57
C GLU A 181 6.15 -7.73 6.13
N GLY A 182 6.58 -8.86 6.71
CA GLY A 182 6.11 -10.20 6.35
C GLY A 182 7.24 -11.22 6.27
N LEU A 183 6.87 -12.45 5.94
CA LEU A 183 7.81 -13.55 5.69
C LEU A 183 8.68 -13.23 4.47
N PRO A 184 9.96 -13.65 4.45
CA PRO A 184 10.79 -13.52 3.26
C PRO A 184 10.18 -14.31 2.08
N LEU A 185 10.35 -13.78 0.86
CA LEU A 185 10.01 -14.49 -0.36
C LEU A 185 10.79 -15.81 -0.44
N GLN A 186 10.14 -16.83 -1.01
CA GLN A 186 10.81 -18.10 -1.29
C GLN A 186 11.91 -17.92 -2.33
N THR A 187 12.98 -18.71 -2.24
CA THR A 187 14.09 -18.62 -3.19
C THR A 187 13.61 -18.89 -4.62
N GLY A 188 13.84 -17.92 -5.51
CA GLY A 188 13.44 -18.01 -6.92
C GLY A 188 12.07 -17.37 -7.24
N GLU A 189 11.32 -16.94 -6.23
CA GLU A 189 10.10 -16.15 -6.38
C GLU A 189 10.42 -14.66 -6.37
N ILE A 190 9.69 -13.89 -7.19
CA ILE A 190 9.85 -12.43 -7.29
C ILE A 190 8.72 -11.64 -6.61
N ALA A 191 7.62 -12.31 -6.27
CA ALA A 191 6.49 -11.69 -5.58
C ALA A 191 5.84 -12.66 -4.58
N GLY A 192 5.19 -12.09 -3.56
CA GLY A 192 4.40 -12.81 -2.58
C GLY A 192 3.09 -13.31 -3.18
N ARG A 193 2.70 -14.53 -2.81
CA ARG A 193 1.39 -15.10 -3.18
C ARG A 193 0.26 -14.30 -2.57
N GLU A 194 -0.90 -14.35 -3.23
CA GLU A 194 -2.13 -13.75 -2.71
C GLU A 194 -2.56 -14.42 -1.40
N ILE A 195 -2.87 -13.60 -0.40
CA ILE A 195 -3.36 -14.04 0.92
C ILE A 195 -4.77 -13.48 1.12
N PRO A 196 -5.78 -14.30 1.43
CA PRO A 196 -7.13 -13.81 1.64
C PRO A 196 -7.31 -13.18 3.04
N GLY A 197 -8.38 -12.38 3.21
CA GLY A 197 -8.91 -11.99 4.52
C GLY A 197 -8.39 -10.68 5.13
N HIS A 198 -7.47 -9.98 4.49
CA HIS A 198 -6.85 -8.75 5.01
C HIS A 198 -7.41 -7.44 4.39
N ASN A 199 -8.57 -7.51 3.74
CA ASN A 199 -9.27 -6.36 3.16
C ASN A 199 -8.40 -5.46 2.26
N SER A 200 -7.71 -6.06 1.28
CA SER A 200 -6.84 -5.34 0.32
C SER A 200 -5.74 -4.50 1.00
N PHE A 201 -4.95 -5.13 1.86
CA PHE A 201 -3.84 -4.57 2.64
C PHE A 201 -4.19 -3.48 3.67
N GLN A 202 -5.47 -3.18 3.88
CA GLN A 202 -5.89 -2.23 4.92
C GLN A 202 -5.66 -2.79 6.33
N ASP A 203 -5.87 -4.11 6.51
CA ASP A 203 -5.61 -4.80 7.76
C ASP A 203 -4.23 -5.46 7.76
N GLY A 204 -3.18 -4.64 7.92
CA GLY A 204 -1.79 -5.12 7.89
C GLY A 204 -1.49 -6.22 8.91
N GLN A 205 -2.09 -6.19 10.10
CA GLN A 205 -1.89 -7.27 11.09
C GLN A 205 -2.46 -8.60 10.61
N ILE A 206 -3.66 -8.60 10.03
CA ILE A 206 -4.30 -9.83 9.52
C ILE A 206 -3.49 -10.39 8.34
N PHE A 207 -2.94 -9.51 7.49
CA PHE A 207 -2.01 -9.92 6.43
C PHE A 207 -0.79 -10.66 7.00
N LEU A 208 -0.16 -10.13 8.05
CA LEU A 208 0.99 -10.76 8.69
C LEU A 208 0.62 -12.07 9.39
N ASP A 209 -0.49 -12.09 10.12
CA ASP A 209 -0.97 -13.26 10.86
C ASP A 209 -1.32 -14.42 9.90
N ASN A 210 -1.82 -14.11 8.71
CA ASN A 210 -2.11 -15.09 7.65
C ASN A 210 -0.87 -15.53 6.86
N GLY A 211 0.34 -15.16 7.29
CA GLY A 211 1.59 -15.57 6.64
C GLY A 211 1.97 -14.74 5.41
N GLY A 212 1.54 -13.48 5.36
CA GLY A 212 1.89 -12.56 4.29
C GLY A 212 3.39 -12.36 4.11
N PHE A 213 3.79 -12.16 2.86
CA PHE A 213 5.19 -12.02 2.47
C PHE A 213 5.62 -10.55 2.42
N LYS A 214 6.89 -10.27 2.71
CA LYS A 214 7.51 -8.95 2.46
C LYS A 214 7.99 -8.86 1.02
N GLY A 215 7.85 -7.68 0.40
CA GLY A 215 8.26 -7.40 -0.97
C GLY A 215 7.09 -7.17 -1.92
N LEU A 216 7.35 -7.27 -3.22
CA LEU A 216 6.32 -7.14 -4.26
C LEU A 216 5.23 -8.19 -4.06
N GLN A 217 3.96 -7.82 -4.23
CA GLN A 217 2.83 -8.75 -4.13
C GLN A 217 2.29 -9.10 -5.51
N GLU A 218 1.88 -10.35 -5.70
CA GLU A 218 1.17 -10.77 -6.92
C GLU A 218 -0.21 -10.10 -7.00
N GLN A 219 -0.90 -10.03 -5.86
CA GLN A 219 -2.21 -9.41 -5.75
C GLN A 219 -2.13 -7.91 -6.07
N VAL A 220 -3.08 -7.47 -6.89
CA VAL A 220 -3.29 -6.06 -7.21
C VAL A 220 -4.53 -5.53 -6.51
N ILE A 221 -4.57 -4.22 -6.31
CA ILE A 221 -5.76 -3.52 -5.81
C ILE A 221 -6.41 -2.71 -6.92
N LEU A 222 -7.74 -2.70 -6.95
CA LEU A 222 -8.54 -2.06 -7.98
C LEU A 222 -8.86 -0.61 -7.62
N ALA A 223 -9.51 0.12 -8.52
CA ALA A 223 -10.00 1.47 -8.28
C ALA A 223 -10.81 1.58 -6.98
N GLY A 224 -10.61 2.69 -6.27
CA GLY A 224 -11.23 2.93 -4.97
C GLY A 224 -10.34 3.68 -4.00
N ARG A 225 -10.91 4.00 -2.83
CA ARG A 225 -10.21 4.64 -1.71
C ARG A 225 -9.86 3.62 -0.66
N TYR A 226 -8.59 3.58 -0.26
CA TYR A 226 -8.06 2.62 0.70
C TYR A 226 -7.31 3.32 1.83
N TYR A 227 -7.53 2.82 3.04
CA TYR A 227 -6.80 3.24 4.23
C TYR A 227 -5.64 2.28 4.49
N ILE A 228 -4.58 2.42 3.69
CA ILE A 228 -3.37 1.60 3.79
C ILE A 228 -2.30 2.39 4.51
N ASN A 229 -1.65 1.79 5.49
CA ASN A 229 -0.51 2.38 6.17
C ASN A 229 0.71 2.46 5.20
N PRO A 230 1.18 3.64 4.82
CA PRO A 230 2.27 3.78 3.85
C PRO A 230 3.62 3.34 4.40
N ARG A 231 3.77 3.19 5.73
CA ARG A 231 4.94 2.55 6.34
C ARG A 231 4.89 1.02 6.21
N PHE A 232 3.71 0.43 6.10
CA PHE A 232 3.49 -1.01 5.91
C PHE A 232 3.58 -1.43 4.44
N ALA A 233 2.81 -0.78 3.57
CA ALA A 233 2.75 -1.12 2.15
C ALA A 233 2.80 0.15 1.30
N THR A 234 3.59 0.09 0.23
CA THR A 234 3.63 1.14 -0.81
C THR A 234 2.83 0.66 -2.00
N VAL A 235 2.05 1.56 -2.57
CA VAL A 235 1.27 1.27 -3.78
C VAL A 235 1.76 2.14 -4.92
N GLU A 236 2.14 1.49 -6.02
CA GLU A 236 2.41 2.16 -7.29
C GLU A 236 1.19 2.01 -8.20
N ILE A 237 0.66 3.14 -8.68
CA ILE A 237 -0.52 3.17 -9.54
C ILE A 237 -0.08 3.05 -11.00
N LYS A 238 -0.63 2.08 -11.73
CA LYS A 238 -0.40 1.84 -13.17
C LYS A 238 -1.71 1.74 -13.93
N GLU A 239 -1.68 1.96 -15.23
CA GLU A 239 -2.83 1.68 -16.09
C GLU A 239 -3.11 0.18 -16.17
N MET A 240 -4.39 -0.19 -16.23
CA MET A 240 -4.78 -1.58 -16.50
C MET A 240 -4.31 -2.03 -17.88
N THR A 241 -3.97 -3.32 -17.99
CA THR A 241 -3.61 -3.91 -19.28
C THR A 241 -4.84 -3.97 -20.17
N THR A 242 -4.76 -3.31 -21.33
CA THR A 242 -5.86 -3.28 -22.31
C THR A 242 -5.53 -4.19 -23.48
N VAL A 243 -6.43 -5.12 -23.79
CA VAL A 243 -6.40 -5.97 -24.97
C VAL A 243 -7.37 -5.37 -26.01
N PRO A 244 -6.86 -4.86 -27.14
CA PRO A 244 -7.71 -4.28 -28.18
C PRO A 244 -8.66 -5.29 -28.83
N ILE A 245 -9.72 -4.79 -29.44
CA ILE A 245 -10.61 -5.60 -30.29
C ILE A 245 -9.80 -6.19 -31.45
N ALA A 246 -10.19 -7.39 -31.89
CA ALA A 246 -9.51 -8.19 -32.91
C ALA A 246 -8.11 -8.69 -32.52
N ASN A 247 -7.73 -8.54 -31.24
CA ASN A 247 -6.50 -9.08 -30.68
C ASN A 247 -6.82 -9.96 -29.47
N VAL A 248 -5.86 -10.79 -29.08
CA VAL A 248 -5.87 -11.53 -27.82
C VAL A 248 -4.61 -11.22 -27.04
N GLY A 249 -4.71 -11.20 -25.71
CA GLY A 249 -3.58 -10.98 -24.80
C GLY A 249 -3.04 -12.32 -24.31
N VAL A 250 -1.86 -12.73 -24.78
CA VAL A 250 -1.19 -13.92 -24.25
C VAL A 250 -0.40 -13.53 -23.01
N VAL A 251 -0.69 -14.17 -21.88
CA VAL A 251 -0.05 -13.87 -20.59
C VAL A 251 1.16 -14.78 -20.38
N ILE A 252 2.29 -14.17 -20.05
CA ILE A 252 3.52 -14.82 -19.61
C ILE A 252 3.65 -14.52 -18.11
N ALA A 253 3.43 -15.52 -17.26
CA ALA A 253 3.54 -15.40 -15.81
C ALA A 253 4.95 -15.75 -15.35
N TYR A 254 5.56 -14.86 -14.55
CA TYR A 254 6.87 -15.08 -13.93
C TYR A 254 6.79 -15.65 -12.51
N VAL A 255 5.58 -15.70 -11.96
CA VAL A 255 5.21 -16.16 -10.62
C VAL A 255 4.20 -17.31 -10.71
N GLY A 256 4.01 -18.04 -9.61
CA GLY A 256 3.03 -19.12 -9.50
C GLY A 256 3.65 -20.48 -9.20
N ASP A 257 2.83 -21.53 -9.18
CA ASP A 257 3.34 -22.91 -9.03
C ASP A 257 4.26 -23.28 -10.22
N GLN A 258 5.18 -24.22 -9.99
CA GLN A 258 6.01 -24.78 -11.06
C GLN A 258 5.12 -25.26 -12.22
N GLY A 259 5.39 -24.75 -13.42
CA GLY A 259 4.59 -25.00 -14.61
C GLY A 259 4.57 -26.49 -14.97
N VAL A 260 3.38 -27.09 -14.98
CA VAL A 260 3.16 -28.42 -15.56
C VAL A 260 2.69 -28.20 -16.99
N ASP A 261 3.40 -28.78 -17.96
CA ASP A 261 3.03 -28.66 -19.36
C ASP A 261 1.69 -29.36 -19.62
N VAL A 262 0.71 -28.60 -20.11
CA VAL A 262 -0.63 -29.10 -20.44
C VAL A 262 -0.81 -29.41 -21.93
N THR A 263 0.23 -29.26 -22.76
CA THR A 263 0.14 -29.43 -24.21
C THR A 263 0.25 -30.88 -24.71
N GLY A 264 0.63 -31.81 -23.83
CA GLY A 264 0.85 -33.21 -24.16
C GLY A 264 2.02 -33.45 -25.11
N GLU A 265 2.25 -34.69 -25.54
CA GLU A 265 3.44 -35.07 -26.36
C GLU A 265 3.50 -34.43 -27.77
N SER A 266 2.42 -33.77 -28.20
CA SER A 266 2.29 -33.20 -29.55
C SER A 266 3.02 -31.87 -29.73
N PHE A 267 3.30 -31.13 -28.66
CA PHE A 267 3.99 -29.84 -28.70
C PHE A 267 5.28 -29.91 -27.88
N LYS A 268 6.42 -30.05 -28.56
CA LYS A 268 7.73 -30.17 -27.91
C LYS A 268 8.48 -28.85 -27.72
N HIS A 269 7.86 -27.71 -28.06
CA HIS A 269 8.53 -26.41 -28.19
C HIS A 269 7.93 -25.34 -27.28
N GLY A 270 8.10 -25.54 -25.97
CA GLY A 270 7.63 -24.64 -24.90
C GLY A 270 6.51 -25.26 -24.08
N ASN A 271 6.46 -24.96 -22.79
CA ASN A 271 5.43 -25.48 -21.89
C ASN A 271 4.31 -24.44 -21.79
N LEU A 272 3.10 -24.79 -22.23
CA LEU A 272 1.91 -24.00 -21.87
C LEU A 272 1.42 -24.45 -20.51
N VAL A 273 0.96 -23.51 -19.71
CA VAL A 273 0.56 -23.75 -18.33
C VAL A 273 -0.84 -23.23 -18.06
N SER A 274 -1.44 -23.71 -16.98
CA SER A 274 -2.72 -23.20 -16.50
C SER A 274 -2.53 -21.87 -15.79
N ARG A 275 -3.63 -21.13 -15.59
CA ARG A 275 -3.60 -19.89 -14.81
C ARG A 275 -3.13 -20.17 -13.38
N GLY A 276 -2.25 -19.32 -12.85
CA GLY A 276 -1.63 -19.49 -11.53
C GLY A 276 -0.33 -20.32 -11.53
N GLN A 277 0.09 -20.82 -12.69
CA GLN A 277 1.38 -21.46 -12.88
C GLN A 277 2.35 -20.53 -13.62
N LYS A 278 3.64 -20.70 -13.33
CA LYS A 278 4.73 -19.97 -14.00
C LYS A 278 4.90 -20.48 -15.43
N GLY A 279 4.85 -19.58 -16.41
CA GLY A 279 4.95 -19.91 -17.83
C GLY A 279 3.95 -19.15 -18.72
N VAL A 280 3.80 -19.58 -19.96
CA VAL A 280 2.82 -19.01 -20.91
C VAL A 280 1.46 -19.64 -20.69
N TRP A 281 0.44 -18.85 -20.41
CA TRP A 281 -0.91 -19.38 -20.16
C TRP A 281 -1.53 -19.97 -21.43
N VAL A 282 -2.10 -21.16 -21.32
CA VAL A 282 -2.80 -21.86 -22.41
C VAL A 282 -4.06 -21.12 -22.88
N LYS A 283 -4.73 -20.41 -21.96
CA LYS A 283 -5.92 -19.61 -22.28
C LYS A 283 -5.52 -18.14 -22.36
N PRO A 284 -5.58 -17.52 -23.55
CA PRO A 284 -5.31 -16.09 -23.68
C PRO A 284 -6.47 -15.26 -23.09
N LEU A 285 -6.21 -13.97 -22.94
CA LEU A 285 -7.21 -12.96 -22.59
C LEU A 285 -7.94 -12.50 -23.85
N ASP A 286 -9.26 -12.43 -23.75
CA ASP A 286 -10.12 -11.83 -24.76
C ASP A 286 -9.97 -10.29 -24.80
N PRO A 287 -10.53 -9.58 -25.79
CA PRO A 287 -10.56 -8.13 -25.78
C PRO A 287 -11.22 -7.55 -24.52
N GLY A 288 -10.53 -6.63 -23.84
CA GLY A 288 -11.00 -6.07 -22.57
C GLY A 288 -9.89 -5.37 -21.77
N LYS A 289 -10.25 -4.90 -20.56
CA LYS A 289 -9.29 -4.35 -19.58
C LYS A 289 -9.08 -5.33 -18.44
N TYR A 290 -7.82 -5.54 -18.07
CA TYR A 290 -7.43 -6.54 -17.08
C TYR A 290 -6.53 -5.93 -16.00
N PRO A 291 -6.84 -6.15 -14.71
CA PRO A 291 -6.00 -5.74 -13.60
C PRO A 291 -4.87 -6.76 -13.42
N ILE A 292 -3.81 -6.61 -14.21
CA ILE A 292 -2.64 -7.49 -14.20
C ILE A 292 -1.44 -6.70 -13.68
N ASN A 293 -0.69 -7.30 -12.77
CA ASN A 293 0.55 -6.72 -12.28
C ASN A 293 1.66 -6.87 -13.36
N PRO A 294 2.15 -5.75 -13.95
CA PRO A 294 3.15 -5.77 -15.02
C PRO A 294 4.53 -6.25 -14.57
N TYR A 295 4.81 -6.28 -13.26
CA TYR A 295 6.08 -6.79 -12.73
C TYR A 295 6.08 -8.32 -12.56
N THR A 296 4.91 -8.93 -12.39
CA THR A 296 4.77 -10.39 -12.23
C THR A 296 4.30 -11.10 -13.49
N HIS A 297 3.64 -10.37 -14.38
CA HIS A 297 3.07 -10.90 -15.62
C HIS A 297 3.38 -9.95 -16.78
N LYS A 298 3.75 -10.52 -17.93
CA LYS A 298 3.84 -9.79 -19.20
C LYS A 298 2.70 -10.22 -20.11
N VAL A 299 2.02 -9.26 -20.74
CA VAL A 299 0.96 -9.55 -21.72
C VAL A 299 1.44 -9.18 -23.12
N GLU A 300 1.54 -10.18 -23.99
CA GLU A 300 1.87 -10.02 -25.40
C GLU A 300 0.58 -9.96 -26.21
N ILE A 301 0.42 -8.90 -27.00
CA ILE A 301 -0.77 -8.70 -27.82
C ILE A 301 -0.59 -9.40 -29.16
N VAL A 302 -1.48 -10.33 -29.47
CA VAL A 302 -1.46 -11.10 -30.72
C VAL A 302 -2.68 -10.73 -31.56
N PRO A 303 -2.50 -10.22 -32.80
CA PRO A 303 -3.62 -9.96 -33.69
C PRO A 303 -4.28 -11.28 -34.11
N THR A 304 -5.60 -11.34 -33.99
CA THR A 304 -6.43 -12.47 -34.47
C THR A 304 -7.10 -12.15 -35.80
N ALA A 305 -7.13 -10.88 -36.22
CA ALA A 305 -7.47 -10.51 -37.58
C ALA A 305 -6.41 -11.01 -38.59
N ASN A 306 -6.79 -11.01 -39.87
CA ASN A 306 -5.86 -11.29 -40.96
C ASN A 306 -4.77 -10.21 -41.00
N VAL A 307 -3.51 -10.64 -40.94
CA VAL A 307 -2.31 -9.79 -41.00
C VAL A 307 -1.71 -9.94 -42.39
N VAL A 308 -1.47 -8.83 -43.08
CA VAL A 308 -0.87 -8.81 -44.42
C VAL A 308 0.61 -8.49 -44.28
N LEU A 309 1.48 -9.39 -44.71
CA LEU A 309 2.92 -9.21 -44.71
C LEU A 309 3.41 -8.96 -46.13
N ASN A 310 4.15 -7.86 -46.34
CA ASN A 310 4.71 -7.50 -47.64
C ASN A 310 6.23 -7.71 -47.65
N TRP A 311 6.74 -8.60 -48.50
CA TRP A 311 8.16 -8.69 -48.85
C TRP A 311 8.48 -7.69 -49.96
N ALA A 312 8.42 -6.40 -49.61
CA ALA A 312 8.69 -5.31 -50.53
C ALA A 312 9.47 -4.21 -49.80
N THR A 313 10.62 -3.82 -50.36
CA THR A 313 11.51 -2.87 -49.70
C THR A 313 10.85 -1.50 -49.57
N GLY A 314 10.71 -0.99 -48.35
CA GLY A 314 10.16 0.35 -48.07
C GLY A 314 8.63 0.42 -48.01
N LYS A 315 7.93 -0.71 -48.01
CA LYS A 315 6.48 -0.79 -47.78
C LYS A 315 6.22 -1.42 -46.40
N THR A 316 5.35 -0.80 -45.59
CA THR A 316 4.92 -1.38 -44.31
C THR A 316 3.46 -1.05 -44.01
N GLU A 317 2.76 -2.02 -43.43
CA GLU A 317 1.38 -1.84 -42.97
C GLU A 317 1.31 -1.25 -41.55
N SER A 318 0.10 -0.91 -41.08
CA SER A 318 -0.12 -0.29 -39.76
C SER A 318 0.41 -1.09 -38.58
N HIS A 319 0.50 -2.42 -38.69
CA HIS A 319 1.05 -3.30 -37.65
C HIS A 319 2.59 -3.35 -37.61
N ARG A 320 3.28 -2.84 -38.64
CA ARG A 320 4.76 -2.76 -38.75
C ARG A 320 5.53 -4.08 -38.67
N LEU A 321 4.86 -5.22 -38.59
CA LEU A 321 5.48 -6.55 -38.64
C LEU A 321 6.28 -6.82 -39.93
N ASP A 322 5.98 -6.12 -41.02
CA ASP A 322 6.64 -6.22 -42.32
C ASP A 322 7.75 -5.18 -42.56
N GLU A 323 8.01 -4.28 -41.60
CA GLU A 323 8.97 -3.17 -41.73
C GLU A 323 10.40 -3.63 -42.10
N LYS A 324 10.78 -4.85 -41.69
CA LYS A 324 12.10 -5.42 -41.96
C LYS A 324 12.14 -6.36 -43.16
N LEU A 325 10.99 -6.65 -43.77
CA LEU A 325 10.91 -7.55 -44.92
C LEU A 325 11.38 -6.83 -46.18
N SER A 326 12.10 -7.55 -47.03
CA SER A 326 12.71 -6.99 -48.24
C SER A 326 12.31 -7.77 -49.48
N THR A 327 12.41 -7.08 -50.62
CA THR A 327 12.13 -7.65 -51.94
C THR A 327 13.02 -8.86 -52.20
N ILE A 328 12.42 -9.95 -52.68
CA ILE A 328 13.12 -11.22 -52.87
C ILE A 328 13.80 -11.21 -54.23
N LYS A 329 15.12 -11.41 -54.24
CA LYS A 329 15.88 -11.61 -55.48
C LYS A 329 15.89 -13.10 -55.82
N VAL A 330 15.38 -13.42 -57.01
CA VAL A 330 15.26 -14.78 -57.51
C VAL A 330 16.05 -14.94 -58.81
N ARG A 331 16.40 -16.19 -59.16
CA ARG A 331 17.11 -16.52 -60.40
C ARG A 331 16.31 -17.54 -61.19
N SER A 332 15.96 -17.23 -62.44
CA SER A 332 15.29 -18.17 -63.33
C SER A 332 16.22 -19.28 -63.81
N SER A 333 15.63 -20.36 -64.33
CA SER A 333 16.36 -21.54 -64.84
C SER A 333 17.29 -21.22 -66.02
N ASP A 334 16.97 -20.19 -66.80
CA ASP A 334 17.79 -19.66 -67.91
C ASP A 334 18.85 -18.64 -67.46
N GLY A 335 18.92 -18.34 -66.16
CA GLY A 335 20.02 -17.61 -65.53
C GLY A 335 19.80 -16.12 -65.32
N PHE A 336 18.65 -15.56 -65.70
CA PHE A 336 18.30 -14.16 -65.40
C PHE A 336 17.95 -13.96 -63.93
N THR A 337 18.28 -12.80 -63.39
CA THR A 337 17.91 -12.39 -62.03
C THR A 337 16.85 -11.31 -62.09
N PHE A 338 15.83 -11.43 -61.24
CA PHE A 338 14.79 -10.43 -61.10
C PHE A 338 14.35 -10.31 -59.64
N SER A 339 13.75 -9.16 -59.33
CA SER A 339 13.22 -8.82 -58.01
C SER A 339 11.72 -9.08 -58.00
N LEU A 340 11.23 -9.76 -56.96
CA LEU A 340 9.83 -10.10 -56.81
C LEU A 340 9.31 -9.60 -55.46
N ASP A 341 8.25 -8.81 -55.52
CA ASP A 341 7.52 -8.36 -54.34
C ASP A 341 6.38 -9.36 -54.06
N VAL A 342 6.35 -9.91 -52.85
CA VAL A 342 5.34 -10.89 -52.42
C VAL A 342 4.49 -10.30 -51.31
N SER A 343 3.19 -10.54 -51.34
CA SER A 343 2.30 -10.32 -50.19
C SER A 343 1.76 -11.66 -49.70
N GLN A 344 1.85 -11.91 -48.39
CA GLN A 344 1.26 -13.08 -47.74
C GLN A 344 0.27 -12.63 -46.67
N ILE A 345 -0.88 -13.29 -46.61
CA ILE A 345 -1.85 -13.08 -45.54
C ILE A 345 -1.72 -14.23 -44.55
N ILE A 346 -1.56 -13.90 -43.27
CA ILE A 346 -1.55 -14.87 -42.18
C ILE A 346 -2.72 -14.62 -41.23
N HIS A 347 -3.22 -15.69 -40.62
CA HIS A 347 -4.23 -15.64 -39.58
C HIS A 347 -3.74 -16.48 -38.40
N ILE A 348 -3.80 -15.92 -37.20
CA ILE A 348 -3.43 -16.62 -35.97
C ILE A 348 -4.72 -16.80 -35.15
N PRO A 349 -5.28 -18.01 -35.09
CA PRO A 349 -6.44 -18.30 -34.23
C PRO A 349 -6.11 -17.99 -32.77
N SER A 350 -7.10 -17.52 -32.01
CA SER A 350 -6.94 -17.23 -30.58
C SER A 350 -6.43 -18.44 -29.79
N THR A 351 -6.89 -19.65 -30.14
CA THR A 351 -6.48 -20.91 -29.51
C THR A 351 -5.00 -21.28 -29.76
N ASP A 352 -4.40 -20.76 -30.82
CA ASP A 352 -3.00 -21.04 -31.18
C ASP A 352 -2.05 -19.89 -30.85
N ALA A 353 -2.56 -18.69 -30.55
CA ALA A 353 -1.76 -17.54 -30.15
C ALA A 353 -0.79 -17.84 -28.99
N PRO A 354 -1.18 -18.56 -27.91
CA PRO A 354 -0.24 -18.95 -26.86
C PRO A 354 0.93 -19.81 -27.36
N LYS A 355 0.70 -20.70 -28.34
CA LYS A 355 1.76 -21.54 -28.91
C LYS A 355 2.78 -20.71 -29.68
N VAL A 356 2.32 -19.69 -30.40
CA VAL A 356 3.19 -18.74 -31.11
C VAL A 356 4.10 -18.02 -30.11
N ILE A 357 3.53 -17.49 -29.03
CA ILE A 357 4.30 -16.75 -28.01
C ILE A 357 5.22 -17.67 -27.21
N ALA A 358 4.78 -18.88 -26.85
CA ALA A 358 5.64 -19.84 -26.16
C ALA A 358 6.86 -20.24 -26.99
N ARG A 359 6.73 -20.31 -28.32
CA ARG A 359 7.82 -20.70 -29.22
C ARG A 359 8.74 -19.56 -29.62
N PHE A 360 8.18 -18.37 -29.89
CA PHE A 360 8.93 -17.26 -30.50
C PHE A 360 9.04 -16.02 -29.59
N GLY A 361 8.31 -15.98 -28.48
CA GLY A 361 8.25 -14.85 -27.55
C GLY A 361 7.41 -13.66 -28.05
N SER A 362 7.34 -13.44 -29.37
CA SER A 362 6.53 -12.37 -29.99
C SER A 362 6.14 -12.72 -31.42
N VAL A 363 5.14 -12.02 -31.96
CA VAL A 363 4.72 -12.19 -33.37
C VAL A 363 5.79 -11.66 -34.33
N ALA A 364 6.54 -10.61 -33.96
CA ALA A 364 7.64 -10.11 -34.78
C ALA A 364 8.76 -11.16 -34.95
N ASN A 365 9.02 -11.95 -33.91
CA ASN A 365 9.98 -13.05 -33.98
C ASN A 365 9.48 -14.20 -34.85
N LEU A 366 8.18 -14.51 -34.83
CA LEU A 366 7.59 -15.47 -35.78
C LEU A 366 7.83 -15.03 -37.24
N VAL A 367 7.61 -13.76 -37.54
CA VAL A 367 7.78 -13.22 -38.90
C VAL A 367 9.24 -13.30 -39.32
N THR A 368 10.16 -12.78 -38.52
CA THR A 368 11.59 -12.68 -38.88
C THR A 368 12.33 -14.02 -38.83
N GLN A 369 12.01 -14.91 -37.89
CA GLN A 369 12.75 -16.16 -37.70
C GLN A 369 12.18 -17.33 -38.50
N VAL A 370 10.91 -17.28 -38.89
CA VAL A 370 10.25 -18.39 -39.61
C VAL A 370 9.70 -17.96 -40.95
N LEU A 371 8.82 -16.96 -40.99
CA LEU A 371 8.14 -16.63 -42.24
C LEU A 371 9.11 -16.05 -43.28
N GLU A 372 9.97 -15.12 -42.89
CA GLU A 372 10.96 -14.50 -43.76
C GLU A 372 11.89 -15.54 -44.45
N PRO A 373 12.60 -16.43 -43.72
CA PRO A 373 13.44 -17.43 -44.36
C PRO A 373 12.63 -18.47 -45.14
N THR A 374 11.43 -18.86 -44.66
CA THR A 374 10.61 -19.86 -45.35
C THR A 374 10.13 -19.35 -46.71
N ILE A 375 9.60 -18.13 -46.76
CA ILE A 375 9.13 -17.52 -48.01
C ILE A 375 10.32 -17.19 -48.91
N GLY A 376 11.41 -16.65 -48.35
CA GLY A 376 12.64 -16.40 -49.10
C GLY A 376 13.20 -17.65 -49.78
N ASN A 377 13.20 -18.79 -49.09
CA ASN A 377 13.67 -20.07 -49.63
C ASN A 377 12.67 -20.73 -50.59
N TYR A 378 11.37 -20.44 -50.46
CA TYR A 378 10.36 -20.97 -51.38
C TYR A 378 10.49 -20.36 -52.79
N PHE A 379 10.86 -19.08 -52.86
CA PHE A 379 10.96 -18.33 -54.12
C PHE A 379 12.35 -18.32 -54.75
N ARG A 380 13.43 -18.45 -53.95
CA ARG A 380 14.80 -18.60 -54.47
C ARG A 380 15.02 -19.98 -55.06
#